data_AF-A0A6N8EHD4-F1
#
_entry.id   AF-A0A6N8EHD4-F1
#
_cell.length_a   1.000
_cell.length_b   1.000
_cell.length_c   1.000
_cell.angle_alpha   90.00
_cell.angle_beta   90.00
_cell.angle_gamma   90.00
#
_symmetry.space_group_name_H-M   'P 1'
#
loop_
_entity.id
_entity.type
_entity.pdbx_description
1 polymer ?
#
loop_
_entity_poly.entity_id
_entity_poly.type
_entity_poly.pdbx_seq_one_letter_code
_entity_poly.pdbx_strand_id
1 'polypeptide(L)'
;MFFQSPHDLLLRYKQKRQQQRPPAQSSFLSQDNIFNIPVKRRTGVRLLGDLYHISLSIGWTAFFAATTGAYFFINLLFSLCFFCLPHGVSNVQKNDFWADFFFSVQTLSTVGYGYLYPQGYLANAIASIEVFVGVVFTAIITGLVYARFSRPRAAVLFSRVATLSQRGEHMCLNFRVGNLRRTPLINVELEAIIARTQQDDTGRETLQLDTLPLTHGHIPLLPVSLSFTHTVTEESPIYERDKEALLQQQAVILLTLTATDPVSAQSVFSYRMYKADDLLPKSRFVSLLQPNNDGVLEVDFSLFHSTIPDGTSDTNNAPSPQEPVEAQQQPEDAPTPPSEPQG
;
A
#
# COMPACT_ATOMS: atom_id res chain seq x y z
N MET A 1 14.14 8.05 -58.97
CA MET A 1 13.37 7.54 -57.83
C MET A 1 14.35 7.14 -56.73
N PHE A 2 14.63 8.04 -55.80
CA PHE A 2 15.54 7.76 -54.67
C PHE A 2 14.75 7.06 -53.56
N PHE A 3 14.96 5.76 -53.40
CA PHE A 3 14.42 5.00 -52.27
C PHE A 3 15.12 5.48 -50.98
N GLN A 4 14.39 6.18 -50.12
CA GLN A 4 14.87 6.51 -48.78
C GLN A 4 15.04 5.21 -47.98
N SER A 5 16.19 5.06 -47.32
CA SER A 5 16.47 3.89 -46.50
C SER A 5 15.51 3.84 -45.29
N PRO A 6 15.05 2.66 -44.85
CA PRO A 6 14.21 2.53 -43.66
C PRO A 6 14.84 3.13 -42.40
N HIS A 7 16.17 3.19 -42.36
CA HIS A 7 16.95 3.77 -41.27
C HIS A 7 16.78 5.30 -41.19
N ASP A 8 16.74 5.99 -42.33
CA ASP A 8 16.57 7.46 -42.38
C ASP A 8 15.15 7.89 -42.00
N LEU A 9 14.15 7.06 -42.31
CA LEU A 9 12.77 7.26 -41.87
C LEU A 9 12.63 7.09 -40.35
N LEU A 10 13.31 6.10 -39.76
CA LEU A 10 13.32 5.89 -38.30
C LEU A 10 14.03 7.02 -37.54
N LEU A 11 15.12 7.55 -38.09
CA LEU A 11 15.81 8.71 -37.50
C LEU A 11 14.95 9.97 -37.54
N ARG A 12 14.29 10.24 -38.67
CA ARG A 12 13.35 11.37 -38.78
C ARG A 12 12.13 11.20 -37.87
N TYR A 13 11.64 9.97 -37.71
CA TYR A 13 10.53 9.68 -36.78
C TYR A 13 10.94 9.89 -35.32
N LYS A 14 12.15 9.46 -34.93
CA LYS A 14 12.70 9.72 -33.57
C LYS A 14 12.95 11.21 -33.33
N GLN A 15 13.47 11.95 -34.32
CA GLN A 15 13.69 13.39 -34.23
C GLN A 15 12.37 14.18 -34.13
N LYS A 16 11.35 13.83 -34.91
CA LYS A 16 10.01 14.44 -34.79
C LYS A 16 9.37 14.17 -33.43
N ARG A 17 9.52 12.96 -32.88
CA ARG A 17 9.04 12.63 -31.53
C ARG A 17 9.80 13.34 -30.41
N GLN A 18 11.10 13.61 -30.58
CA GLN A 18 11.87 14.40 -29.62
C GLN A 18 11.51 15.89 -29.68
N GLN A 19 11.20 16.43 -30.84
CA GLN A 19 10.77 17.83 -31.00
C GLN A 19 9.30 18.08 -30.60
N GLN A 20 8.45 17.04 -30.59
CA GLN A 20 7.04 17.14 -30.19
C GLN A 20 6.77 16.85 -28.72
N ARG A 21 7.80 16.54 -27.92
CA ARG A 21 7.63 16.57 -26.46
C ARG A 21 7.55 18.05 -26.07
N PRO A 22 6.45 18.52 -25.44
CA PRO A 22 6.46 19.84 -24.81
C PRO A 22 7.70 19.90 -23.91
N PRO A 23 8.38 21.06 -23.80
CA PRO A 23 9.50 21.19 -22.88
C PRO A 23 9.01 20.66 -21.54
N ALA A 24 9.67 19.64 -21.02
CA ALA A 24 9.34 19.11 -19.71
C ALA A 24 9.53 20.28 -18.75
N GLN A 25 8.43 20.92 -18.34
CA GLN A 25 8.46 21.87 -17.24
C GLN A 25 9.17 21.13 -16.11
N SER A 26 10.24 21.71 -15.61
CA SER A 26 11.07 21.20 -14.52
C SER A 26 10.27 21.27 -13.21
N SER A 27 9.11 20.61 -13.17
CA SER A 27 8.33 20.49 -11.95
C SER A 27 9.10 19.56 -11.02
N PHE A 28 9.46 20.09 -9.85
CA PHE A 28 10.07 19.31 -8.77
C PHE A 28 9.12 18.23 -8.24
N LEU A 29 7.82 18.35 -8.51
CA LEU A 29 6.75 17.50 -8.01
C LEU A 29 6.18 16.67 -9.17
N SER A 30 6.25 15.34 -9.07
CA SER A 30 5.64 14.47 -10.09
C SER A 30 4.19 14.24 -9.71
N GLN A 31 3.32 14.19 -10.72
CA GLN A 31 1.92 13.86 -10.52
C GLN A 31 1.68 12.46 -9.90
N ASP A 32 2.69 11.59 -9.94
CA ASP A 32 2.64 10.20 -9.46
C ASP A 32 3.63 9.88 -8.32
N ASN A 33 4.55 10.79 -7.99
CA ASN A 33 5.59 10.59 -6.97
C ASN A 33 5.91 11.89 -6.23
N ILE A 34 6.12 11.78 -4.91
CA ILE A 34 6.35 12.91 -3.98
C ILE A 34 7.42 13.89 -4.49
N PHE A 35 8.46 13.39 -5.18
CA PHE A 35 9.46 14.23 -5.82
C PHE A 35 9.78 13.69 -7.22
N ASN A 36 9.64 14.51 -8.28
CA ASN A 36 10.11 14.19 -9.64
C ASN A 36 11.62 14.46 -9.77
N ILE A 37 12.40 14.11 -8.76
CA ILE A 37 13.84 14.36 -8.79
C ILE A 37 14.50 13.07 -9.26
N PRO A 38 14.89 12.94 -10.54
CA PRO A 38 15.63 11.77 -11.00
C PRO A 38 16.97 11.72 -10.27
N VAL A 39 17.03 10.91 -9.21
CA VAL A 39 18.27 10.73 -8.45
C VAL A 39 19.20 9.85 -9.28
N LYS A 40 20.24 10.43 -9.87
CA LYS A 40 21.38 9.67 -10.40
C LYS A 40 22.16 9.08 -9.23
N ARG A 41 21.68 7.98 -8.63
CA ARG A 41 22.42 7.23 -7.62
C ARG A 41 23.55 6.48 -8.32
N ARG A 42 24.77 7.00 -8.20
CA ARG A 42 25.99 6.32 -8.64
C ARG A 42 26.45 5.36 -7.52
N THR A 43 25.57 4.44 -7.13
CA THR A 43 25.86 3.42 -6.10
C THR A 43 26.25 2.12 -6.78
N GLY A 44 27.44 1.59 -6.47
CA GLY A 44 27.88 0.29 -6.96
C GLY A 44 26.86 -0.79 -6.61
N VAL A 45 26.49 -1.59 -7.61
CA VAL A 45 25.44 -2.61 -7.53
C VAL A 45 25.81 -3.63 -6.44
N ARG A 46 25.09 -3.62 -5.32
CA ARG A 46 25.22 -4.66 -4.30
C ARG A 46 24.27 -5.79 -4.68
N LEU A 47 24.76 -6.73 -5.48
CA LEU A 47 23.97 -7.83 -6.06
C LEU A 47 23.05 -8.53 -5.02
N LEU A 48 23.56 -8.84 -3.82
CA LEU A 48 22.76 -9.48 -2.76
C LEU A 48 21.67 -8.57 -2.18
N GLY A 49 21.95 -7.28 -1.99
CA GLY A 49 20.96 -6.33 -1.46
C GLY A 49 19.81 -6.14 -2.45
N ASP A 50 20.13 -6.08 -3.73
CA ASP A 50 19.15 -5.96 -4.80
C ASP A 50 18.32 -7.25 -4.94
N LEU A 51 18.94 -8.43 -4.85
CA LEU A 51 18.21 -9.72 -4.87
C LEU A 51 17.24 -9.87 -3.70
N TYR A 52 17.64 -9.48 -2.48
CA TYR A 52 16.75 -9.49 -1.33
C TYR A 52 15.56 -8.53 -1.54
N HIS A 53 15.84 -7.30 -1.99
CA HIS A 53 14.79 -6.32 -2.24
C HIS A 53 13.81 -6.77 -3.33
N ILE A 54 14.31 -7.30 -4.45
CA ILE A 54 13.50 -7.86 -5.55
C ILE A 54 12.66 -9.03 -5.04
N SER A 55 13.27 -9.96 -4.29
CA SER A 55 12.57 -11.13 -3.75
C SER A 55 11.41 -10.74 -2.84
N LEU A 56 11.47 -9.59 -2.18
CA LEU A 56 10.38 -9.12 -1.32
C LEU A 56 9.37 -8.18 -2.01
N SER A 57 9.70 -7.60 -3.16
CA SER A 57 8.84 -6.62 -3.86
C SER A 57 7.99 -7.24 -4.97
N ILE A 58 8.45 -8.32 -5.62
CA ILE A 58 7.69 -9.00 -6.69
C ILE A 58 6.41 -9.66 -6.18
N GLY A 59 5.44 -9.90 -7.07
CA GLY A 59 4.21 -10.63 -6.75
C GLY A 59 4.45 -12.10 -6.35
N TRP A 60 3.49 -12.73 -5.66
CA TRP A 60 3.62 -14.11 -5.19
C TRP A 60 3.86 -15.12 -6.31
N THR A 61 3.14 -15.00 -7.43
CA THR A 61 3.29 -15.88 -8.60
C THR A 61 4.69 -15.79 -9.20
N ALA A 62 5.19 -14.57 -9.41
CA ALA A 62 6.54 -14.33 -9.91
C ALA A 62 7.61 -14.85 -8.94
N PHE A 63 7.41 -14.68 -7.63
CA PHE A 63 8.32 -15.20 -6.61
C PHE A 63 8.45 -16.72 -6.66
N PHE A 64 7.32 -17.45 -6.64
CA PHE A 64 7.35 -18.90 -6.71
C PHE A 64 7.89 -19.39 -8.06
N ALA A 65 7.52 -18.76 -9.18
CA ALA A 65 8.06 -19.10 -10.49
C ALA A 65 9.59 -18.91 -10.55
N ALA A 66 10.13 -17.81 -10.02
CA ALA A 66 11.57 -17.57 -9.94
C ALA A 66 12.28 -18.59 -9.05
N THR A 67 11.67 -18.95 -7.91
CA THR A 67 12.21 -19.94 -6.96
C THR A 67 12.24 -21.34 -7.58
N THR A 68 11.16 -21.74 -8.26
CA THR A 68 11.09 -23.00 -9.02
C THR A 68 12.10 -23.01 -10.17
N GLY A 69 12.26 -21.89 -10.88
CA GLY A 69 13.29 -21.76 -11.91
C GLY A 69 14.71 -21.93 -11.36
N ALA A 70 15.02 -21.30 -10.21
CA ALA A 70 16.30 -21.47 -9.53
C ALA A 70 16.52 -22.91 -9.06
N TYR A 71 15.49 -23.57 -8.51
CA TYR A 71 15.54 -24.97 -8.14
C TYR A 71 15.91 -25.86 -9.33
N PHE A 72 15.22 -25.72 -10.46
CA PHE A 72 15.54 -26.50 -11.67
C PHE A 72 16.93 -26.17 -12.25
N PHE A 73 17.36 -24.92 -12.19
CA PHE A 73 18.69 -24.51 -12.63
C PHE A 73 19.80 -25.13 -11.79
N ILE A 74 19.65 -25.15 -10.45
CA ILE A 74 20.62 -25.80 -9.55
C ILE A 74 20.69 -27.30 -9.86
N ASN A 75 19.54 -27.98 -9.98
CA ASN A 75 19.52 -29.39 -10.34
C ASN A 75 20.21 -29.64 -11.68
N LEU A 76 19.93 -28.82 -12.70
CA LEU A 76 20.57 -28.93 -14.01
C LEU A 76 22.11 -28.86 -13.91
N LEU A 77 22.64 -27.96 -13.08
CA LEU A 77 24.08 -27.82 -12.88
C LEU A 77 24.70 -29.06 -12.23
N PHE A 78 24.09 -29.60 -11.18
CA PHE A 78 24.57 -30.83 -10.54
C PHE A 78 24.42 -32.06 -11.45
N SER A 79 23.34 -32.13 -12.20
CA SER A 79 23.11 -33.17 -13.22
C SER A 79 24.24 -33.19 -14.24
N LEU A 80 24.69 -32.02 -14.72
CA LEU A 80 25.84 -31.91 -15.63
C LEU A 80 27.14 -32.38 -14.97
N CYS A 81 27.34 -32.12 -13.68
CA CYS A 81 28.49 -32.63 -12.93
C CYS A 81 28.48 -34.16 -12.84
N PHE A 82 27.33 -34.78 -12.55
CA PHE A 82 27.18 -36.25 -12.52
C PHE A 82 27.31 -36.88 -13.90
N PHE A 83 26.74 -36.24 -14.93
CA PHE A 83 26.85 -36.71 -16.32
C PHE A 83 28.30 -36.74 -16.82
N CYS A 84 29.15 -35.82 -16.34
CA CYS A 84 30.58 -35.80 -16.63
C CYS A 84 31.39 -36.87 -15.87
N LEU A 85 30.79 -37.57 -14.90
CA LEU A 85 31.44 -38.63 -14.12
C LEU A 85 30.99 -40.02 -14.62
N PRO A 86 31.84 -40.76 -15.36
CA PRO A 86 31.51 -42.10 -15.82
C PRO A 86 31.21 -43.01 -14.62
N HIS A 87 30.05 -43.65 -14.60
CA HIS A 87 29.60 -44.53 -13.51
C HIS A 87 29.54 -43.85 -12.13
N GLY A 88 29.34 -42.53 -12.07
CA GLY A 88 29.23 -41.78 -10.82
C GLY A 88 27.91 -42.00 -10.06
N VAL A 89 26.86 -42.44 -10.74
CA VAL A 89 25.54 -42.72 -10.14
C VAL A 89 25.17 -44.18 -10.41
N SER A 90 24.69 -44.89 -9.38
CA SER A 90 24.26 -46.27 -9.49
C SER A 90 23.00 -46.42 -10.34
N ASN A 91 22.84 -47.57 -11.00
CA ASN A 91 21.63 -47.92 -11.75
C ASN A 91 21.26 -46.95 -12.89
N VAL A 92 22.20 -46.12 -13.34
CA VAL A 92 22.05 -45.22 -14.49
C VAL A 92 22.70 -45.86 -15.71
N GLN A 93 21.98 -45.88 -16.84
CA GLN A 93 22.53 -46.33 -18.12
C GLN A 93 23.54 -45.31 -18.66
N LYS A 94 24.51 -45.78 -19.44
CA LYS A 94 25.50 -44.88 -20.05
C LYS A 94 24.81 -43.82 -20.91
N ASN A 95 25.15 -42.55 -20.69
CA ASN A 95 24.62 -41.37 -21.39
C ASN A 95 23.13 -41.04 -21.09
N ASP A 96 22.57 -41.50 -19.97
CA ASP A 96 21.20 -41.13 -19.55
C ASP A 96 21.19 -39.90 -18.64
N PHE A 97 21.22 -38.72 -19.25
CA PHE A 97 21.20 -37.43 -18.54
C PHE A 97 19.96 -37.25 -17.64
N TRP A 98 18.80 -37.81 -18.03
CA TRP A 98 17.57 -37.61 -17.28
C TRP A 98 17.59 -38.38 -15.97
N ALA A 99 18.20 -39.57 -15.95
CA ALA A 99 18.41 -40.31 -14.71
C ALA A 99 19.33 -39.55 -13.73
N ASP A 100 20.42 -38.94 -14.23
CA ASP A 100 21.28 -38.07 -13.43
C ASP A 100 20.53 -36.83 -12.91
N PHE A 101 19.62 -36.28 -13.73
CA PHE A 101 18.76 -35.17 -13.32
C PHE A 101 17.76 -35.55 -12.23
N PHE A 102 17.10 -36.69 -12.35
CA PHE A 102 16.20 -37.16 -11.30
C PHE A 102 16.96 -37.57 -10.03
N PHE A 103 18.21 -38.04 -10.14
CA PHE A 103 19.08 -38.25 -8.99
C PHE A 103 19.40 -36.94 -8.27
N SER A 104 19.77 -35.89 -9.02
CA SER A 104 19.99 -34.54 -8.49
C SER A 104 18.74 -34.00 -7.79
N VAL A 105 17.56 -34.11 -8.41
CA VAL A 105 16.26 -33.70 -7.81
C VAL A 105 16.01 -34.41 -6.47
N GLN A 106 16.24 -35.72 -6.40
CA GLN A 106 16.06 -36.50 -5.17
C GLN A 106 17.08 -36.15 -4.09
N THR A 107 18.30 -35.78 -4.49
CA THR A 107 19.40 -35.45 -3.58
C THR A 107 19.23 -34.03 -3.02
N LEU A 108 18.98 -33.05 -3.88
CA LEU A 108 18.78 -31.64 -3.51
C LEU A 108 17.53 -31.43 -2.64
N SER A 109 16.45 -32.19 -2.91
CA SER A 109 15.22 -32.16 -2.10
C SER A 109 15.30 -33.01 -0.82
N THR A 110 16.40 -33.73 -0.62
CA THR A 110 16.61 -34.67 0.49
C THR A 110 15.60 -35.82 0.57
N VAL A 111 14.92 -36.13 -0.55
CA VAL A 111 13.96 -37.24 -0.64
C VAL A 111 14.69 -38.58 -0.68
N GLY A 112 15.71 -38.69 -1.54
CA GLY A 112 16.62 -39.84 -1.63
C GLY A 112 15.93 -41.20 -1.60
N TYR A 113 15.17 -41.58 -2.64
CA TYR A 113 14.44 -42.86 -2.69
C TYR A 113 15.33 -44.10 -2.53
N GLY A 114 16.65 -43.97 -2.73
CA GLY A 114 17.65 -45.03 -2.51
C GLY A 114 17.87 -45.94 -3.72
N TYR A 115 17.04 -45.85 -4.77
CA TYR A 115 17.28 -46.57 -6.03
C TYR A 115 18.50 -46.03 -6.79
N LEU A 116 18.69 -44.70 -6.80
CA LEU A 116 19.87 -44.02 -7.33
C LEU A 116 20.72 -43.53 -6.16
N TYR A 117 22.01 -43.84 -6.17
CA TYR A 117 22.96 -43.42 -5.14
C TYR A 117 24.35 -43.16 -5.74
N PRO A 118 25.16 -42.26 -5.17
CA PRO A 118 26.47 -41.91 -5.71
C PRO A 118 27.47 -43.05 -5.51
N GLN A 119 28.28 -43.34 -6.53
CA GLN A 119 29.33 -44.36 -6.49
C GLN A 119 30.72 -43.73 -6.61
N GLY A 120 31.62 -44.12 -5.69
CA GLY A 120 32.98 -43.60 -5.62
C GLY A 120 33.09 -42.26 -4.87
N TYR A 121 34.32 -41.90 -4.48
CA TYR A 121 34.57 -40.75 -3.61
C TYR A 121 34.18 -39.40 -4.23
N LEU A 122 34.40 -39.20 -5.54
CA LEU A 122 34.08 -37.94 -6.21
C LEU A 122 32.57 -37.70 -6.29
N ALA A 123 31.78 -38.71 -6.69
CA ALA A 123 30.33 -38.57 -6.74
C ALA A 123 29.73 -38.33 -5.35
N ASN A 124 30.26 -39.01 -4.31
CA ASN A 124 29.85 -38.78 -2.93
C ASN A 124 30.19 -37.37 -2.44
N ALA A 125 31.34 -36.81 -2.84
CA ALA A 125 31.69 -35.44 -2.52
C ALA A 125 30.75 -34.43 -3.19
N ILE A 126 30.42 -34.62 -4.48
CA ILE A 126 29.47 -33.76 -5.19
C ILE A 126 28.07 -33.87 -4.57
N ALA A 127 27.59 -35.07 -4.30
CA ALA A 127 26.30 -35.28 -3.64
C ALA A 127 26.25 -34.65 -2.25
N SER A 128 27.36 -34.69 -1.49
CA SER A 128 27.44 -34.02 -0.17
C SER A 128 27.34 -32.50 -0.30
N ILE A 129 28.01 -31.91 -1.30
CA ILE A 129 27.89 -30.47 -1.62
C ILE A 129 26.47 -30.14 -2.05
N GLU A 130 25.85 -30.99 -2.88
CA GLU A 130 24.47 -30.81 -3.34
C GLU A 130 23.46 -30.81 -2.19
N VAL A 131 23.56 -31.79 -1.28
CA VAL A 131 22.72 -31.84 -0.08
C VAL A 131 22.89 -30.56 0.75
N PHE A 132 24.13 -30.11 0.96
CA PHE A 132 24.38 -28.86 1.67
C PHE A 132 23.73 -27.64 0.98
N VAL A 133 23.87 -27.54 -0.35
CA VAL A 133 23.21 -26.49 -1.15
C VAL A 133 21.69 -26.58 -1.03
N GLY A 134 21.11 -27.79 -1.03
CA GLY A 134 19.67 -28.01 -0.89
C GLY A 134 19.13 -27.57 0.47
N VAL A 135 19.85 -27.87 1.55
CA VAL A 135 19.52 -27.41 2.91
C VAL A 135 19.56 -25.88 2.99
N VAL A 136 20.64 -25.26 2.48
CA VAL A 136 20.77 -23.80 2.46
C VAL A 136 19.69 -23.15 1.61
N PHE A 137 19.39 -23.70 0.43
CA PHE A 137 18.34 -23.24 -0.45
C PHE A 137 16.97 -23.25 0.25
N THR A 138 16.62 -24.38 0.88
CA THR A 138 15.36 -24.52 1.62
C THR A 138 15.25 -23.53 2.78
N ALA A 139 16.34 -23.32 3.53
CA ALA A 139 16.39 -22.34 4.60
C ALA A 139 16.19 -20.90 4.09
N ILE A 140 16.85 -20.53 2.99
CA ILE A 140 16.71 -19.19 2.37
C ILE A 140 15.27 -18.98 1.88
N ILE A 141 14.69 -19.92 1.15
CA ILE A 141 13.32 -19.78 0.63
C ILE A 141 12.32 -19.68 1.77
N THR A 142 12.46 -20.52 2.80
CA THR A 142 11.59 -20.47 3.99
C THR A 142 11.69 -19.10 4.69
N GLY A 143 12.90 -18.59 4.89
CA GLY A 143 13.14 -17.27 5.47
C GLY A 143 12.57 -16.13 4.63
N LEU A 144 12.71 -16.20 3.30
CA LEU A 144 12.12 -15.21 2.39
C LEU A 144 10.59 -15.26 2.40
N VAL A 145 9.99 -16.45 2.39
CA VAL A 145 8.54 -16.61 2.49
C VAL A 145 8.02 -16.02 3.80
N TYR A 146 8.66 -16.33 4.93
CA TYR A 146 8.33 -15.72 6.23
C TYR A 146 8.44 -14.20 6.17
N ALA A 147 9.58 -13.66 5.71
CA ALA A 147 9.78 -12.21 5.59
C ALA A 147 8.72 -11.53 4.69
N ARG A 148 8.27 -12.20 3.62
CA ARG A 148 7.19 -11.69 2.74
C ARG A 148 5.83 -11.69 3.44
N PHE A 149 5.52 -12.72 4.23
CA PHE A 149 4.27 -12.81 5.00
C PHE A 149 4.26 -11.82 6.16
N SER A 150 5.39 -11.64 6.85
CA SER A 150 5.54 -10.74 7.98
C SER A 150 5.58 -9.27 7.59
N ARG A 151 5.49 -8.92 6.29
CA ARG A 151 5.44 -7.52 5.87
C ARG A 151 4.07 -6.91 6.22
N PRO A 152 4.05 -5.86 7.05
CA PRO A 152 2.80 -5.25 7.46
C PRO A 152 2.21 -4.50 6.25
N ARG A 153 0.95 -4.81 5.92
CA ARG A 153 0.20 -4.11 4.88
C ARG A 153 -0.82 -3.19 5.54
N ALA A 154 -0.56 -1.89 5.49
CA ALA A 154 -1.53 -0.88 5.89
C ALA A 154 -2.79 -1.01 5.03
N ALA A 155 -3.86 -1.54 5.60
CA ALA A 155 -5.17 -1.61 4.94
C ALA A 155 -5.93 -0.29 5.22
N VAL A 156 -5.30 0.82 4.87
CA VAL A 156 -5.79 2.17 5.11
C VAL A 156 -6.34 2.74 3.82
N LEU A 157 -7.49 3.40 3.91
CA LEU A 157 -8.13 4.11 2.81
C LEU A 157 -8.13 5.60 3.10
N PHE A 158 -7.73 6.40 2.13
CA PHE A 158 -7.85 7.86 2.17
C PHE A 158 -8.98 8.32 1.26
N SER A 159 -9.63 9.44 1.58
CA SER A 159 -10.58 10.06 0.66
C SER A 159 -9.91 10.40 -0.68
N ARG A 160 -10.70 10.40 -1.76
CA ARG A 160 -10.16 10.78 -3.08
C ARG A 160 -9.84 12.26 -3.15
N VAL A 161 -10.66 13.06 -2.49
CA VAL A 161 -10.59 14.52 -2.39
C VAL A 161 -10.37 14.95 -0.94
N ALA A 162 -9.86 16.16 -0.74
CA ALA A 162 -9.89 16.85 0.53
C ALA A 162 -10.94 17.97 0.45
N THR A 163 -11.77 18.12 1.48
CA THR A 163 -12.90 19.06 1.43
C THR A 163 -12.61 20.32 2.22
N LEU A 164 -12.87 21.48 1.63
CA LEU A 164 -12.78 22.79 2.27
C LEU A 164 -14.19 23.22 2.69
N SER A 165 -14.43 23.23 4.00
CA SER A 165 -15.70 23.62 4.62
C SER A 165 -15.51 24.78 5.59
N GLN A 166 -16.50 25.63 5.73
CA GLN A 166 -16.55 26.68 6.74
C GLN A 166 -17.02 26.09 8.07
N ARG A 167 -16.27 26.32 9.16
CA ARG A 167 -16.69 25.94 10.53
C ARG A 167 -16.58 27.16 11.44
N GLY A 168 -17.72 27.80 11.69
CA GLY A 168 -17.74 29.09 12.38
C GLY A 168 -17.05 30.15 11.53
N GLU A 169 -16.04 30.83 12.08
CA GLU A 169 -15.29 31.89 11.38
C GLU A 169 -14.11 31.36 10.57
N HIS A 170 -13.70 30.10 10.76
CA HIS A 170 -12.53 29.54 10.09
C HIS A 170 -12.89 28.61 8.94
N MET A 171 -12.10 28.68 7.87
CA MET A 171 -12.06 27.65 6.84
C MET A 171 -11.30 26.43 7.37
N CYS A 172 -11.82 25.24 7.06
CA CYS A 172 -11.27 23.97 7.50
C CYS A 172 -11.00 23.07 6.30
N LEU A 173 -9.76 22.61 6.17
CA LEU A 173 -9.37 21.58 5.22
C LEU A 173 -9.51 20.22 5.88
N ASN A 174 -10.37 19.37 5.32
CA ASN A 174 -10.70 18.08 5.91
C ASN A 174 -10.22 16.92 5.03
N PHE A 175 -9.63 15.92 5.69
CA PHE A 175 -9.25 14.64 5.14
C PHE A 175 -10.07 13.55 5.81
N ARG A 176 -10.39 12.48 5.09
CA ARG A 176 -11.00 11.29 5.68
C ARG A 176 -10.07 10.10 5.55
N VAL A 177 -9.88 9.41 6.65
CA VAL A 177 -9.03 8.22 6.73
C VAL A 177 -9.83 7.07 7.32
N GLY A 178 -9.80 5.94 6.63
CA GLY A 178 -10.53 4.73 6.95
C GLY A 178 -9.59 3.55 7.18
N ASN A 179 -9.97 2.68 8.10
CA ASN A 179 -9.40 1.36 8.30
C ASN A 179 -10.29 0.34 7.60
N LEU A 180 -9.72 -0.42 6.66
CA LEU A 180 -10.43 -1.46 5.91
C LEU A 180 -10.43 -2.81 6.64
N ARG A 181 -9.70 -2.93 7.76
CA ARG A 181 -9.71 -4.13 8.61
C ARG A 181 -10.72 -3.99 9.75
N ARG A 182 -11.19 -5.14 10.24
CA ARG A 182 -12.04 -5.23 11.43
C ARG A 182 -11.29 -4.91 12.72
N THR A 183 -9.98 -5.15 12.74
CA THR A 183 -9.12 -4.84 13.88
C THR A 183 -8.71 -3.37 13.82
N PRO A 184 -8.92 -2.60 14.91
CA PRO A 184 -8.56 -1.19 14.93
C PRO A 184 -7.05 -1.00 14.83
N LEU A 185 -6.60 0.07 14.19
CA LEU A 185 -5.21 0.50 14.27
C LEU A 185 -4.98 1.24 15.57
N ILE A 186 -3.83 1.01 16.21
CA ILE A 186 -3.46 1.66 17.48
C ILE A 186 -2.33 2.67 17.27
N ASN A 187 -2.27 3.69 18.13
CA ASN A 187 -1.26 4.75 18.10
C ASN A 187 -1.11 5.37 16.70
N VAL A 188 -2.23 5.88 16.17
CA VAL A 188 -2.29 6.44 14.83
C VAL A 188 -1.81 7.88 14.87
N GLU A 189 -0.84 8.17 14.03
CA GLU A 189 -0.27 9.49 13.82
C GLU A 189 -0.47 9.86 12.35
N LEU A 190 -1.11 11.01 12.14
CA LEU A 190 -1.38 11.58 10.85
C LEU A 190 -0.67 12.93 10.76
N GLU A 191 0.10 13.12 9.70
CA GLU A 191 0.79 14.38 9.42
C GLU A 191 0.41 14.85 8.02
N ALA A 192 0.26 16.16 7.88
CA ALA A 192 0.00 16.80 6.59
C ALA A 192 1.10 17.83 6.31
N ILE A 193 1.66 17.78 5.10
CA ILE A 193 2.67 18.72 4.62
C ILE A 193 2.21 19.23 3.26
N ILE A 194 2.32 20.53 3.00
CA ILE A 194 2.18 21.09 1.67
C ILE A 194 3.56 21.27 1.05
N ALA A 195 3.72 20.73 -0.15
CA ALA A 195 4.88 20.92 -1.00
C ALA A 195 4.50 21.86 -2.16
N ARG A 196 5.28 22.90 -2.39
CA ARG A 196 5.00 23.90 -3.45
C ARG A 196 6.28 24.46 -4.05
N THR A 197 6.20 24.88 -5.30
CA THR A 197 7.30 25.59 -5.96
C THR A 197 7.17 27.09 -5.73
N GLN A 198 8.25 27.70 -5.25
CA GLN A 198 8.36 29.15 -5.04
C GLN A 198 9.62 29.67 -5.73
N GLN A 199 9.54 30.85 -6.34
CA GLN A 199 10.73 31.55 -6.84
C GLN A 199 11.46 32.24 -5.69
N ASP A 200 12.75 32.00 -5.58
CA ASP A 200 13.61 32.72 -4.65
C ASP A 200 13.91 34.15 -5.16
N ASP A 201 14.55 34.97 -4.31
CA ASP A 201 14.95 36.34 -4.63
C ASP A 201 15.88 36.46 -5.85
N THR A 202 16.45 35.34 -6.31
CA THR A 202 17.33 35.24 -7.48
C THR A 202 16.59 34.74 -8.74
N GLY A 203 15.28 34.52 -8.65
CA GLY A 203 14.43 34.02 -9.73
C GLY A 203 14.55 32.51 -9.97
N ARG A 204 15.18 31.74 -9.07
CA ARG A 204 15.27 30.28 -9.18
C ARG A 204 14.07 29.64 -8.51
N GLU A 205 13.54 28.61 -9.15
CA GLU A 205 12.49 27.78 -8.56
C GLU A 205 13.09 26.89 -7.45
N THR A 206 12.49 26.99 -6.27
CA THR A 206 12.83 26.20 -5.09
C THR A 206 11.60 25.43 -4.62
N LEU A 207 11.83 24.26 -4.04
CA LEU A 207 10.76 23.45 -3.45
C LEU A 207 10.65 23.81 -1.96
N GLN A 208 9.50 24.35 -1.57
CA GLN A 208 9.17 24.64 -0.18
C GLN A 208 8.27 23.53 0.38
N LEU A 209 8.55 23.13 1.62
CA LEU A 209 7.78 22.15 2.38
C LEU A 209 7.34 22.81 3.68
N ASP A 210 6.03 22.98 3.87
CA ASP A 210 5.45 23.57 5.07
C ASP A 210 4.46 22.60 5.73
N THR A 211 4.50 22.47 7.05
CA THR A 211 3.57 21.61 7.80
C THR A 211 2.16 22.23 7.85
N LEU A 212 1.13 21.40 7.68
CA LEU A 212 -0.27 21.76 7.91
C LEU A 212 -0.74 21.14 9.23
N PRO A 213 -0.70 21.88 10.35
CA PRO A 213 -1.03 21.32 11.66
C PRO A 213 -2.49 20.83 11.72
N LEU A 214 -2.68 19.55 12.04
CA LEU A 214 -4.00 18.94 12.20
C LEU A 214 -4.52 19.17 13.63
N THR A 215 -5.82 19.44 13.80
CA THR A 215 -6.46 19.61 15.11
C THR A 215 -6.26 18.39 16.01
N HIS A 216 -6.30 17.19 15.42
CA HIS A 216 -6.02 15.92 16.08
C HIS A 216 -5.16 15.04 15.18
N GLY A 217 -3.86 15.34 15.07
CA GLY A 217 -2.91 14.52 14.30
C GLY A 217 -2.65 13.16 14.93
N HIS A 218 -2.67 13.06 16.26
CA HIS A 218 -2.49 11.81 17.00
C HIS A 218 -3.81 11.33 17.61
N ILE A 219 -4.12 10.05 17.44
CA ILE A 219 -5.25 9.38 18.09
C ILE A 219 -4.83 7.99 18.57
N PRO A 220 -5.32 7.53 19.74
CA PRO A 220 -4.95 6.23 20.27
C PRO A 220 -5.51 5.06 19.45
N LEU A 221 -6.66 5.25 18.78
CA LEU A 221 -7.40 4.18 18.10
C LEU A 221 -8.11 4.69 16.85
N LEU A 222 -7.93 4.00 15.72
CA LEU A 222 -8.74 4.17 14.50
C LEU A 222 -9.54 2.89 14.22
N PRO A 223 -10.81 2.82 14.65
CA PRO A 223 -11.62 1.62 14.48
C PRO A 223 -12.11 1.42 13.06
N VAL A 224 -12.75 2.45 12.47
CA VAL A 224 -13.41 2.34 11.16
C VAL A 224 -13.06 3.51 10.24
N SER A 225 -13.45 4.73 10.59
CA SER A 225 -13.11 5.93 9.80
C SER A 225 -13.20 7.17 10.66
N LEU A 226 -12.26 8.10 10.48
CA LEU A 226 -12.26 9.40 11.13
C LEU A 226 -11.91 10.50 10.13
N SER A 227 -12.42 11.70 10.41
CA SER A 227 -12.05 12.91 9.68
C SER A 227 -10.96 13.66 10.45
N PHE A 228 -9.94 14.10 9.73
CA PHE A 228 -8.84 14.89 10.25
C PHE A 228 -8.90 16.27 9.61
N THR A 229 -8.74 17.31 10.42
CA THR A 229 -8.98 18.69 9.98
C THR A 229 -7.75 19.54 10.23
N HIS A 230 -7.37 20.34 9.24
CA HIS A 230 -6.46 21.47 9.39
C HIS A 230 -7.31 22.76 9.39
N THR A 231 -7.23 23.55 10.45
CA THR A 231 -7.85 24.87 10.52
C THR A 231 -6.96 25.87 9.79
N VAL A 232 -7.54 26.58 8.82
CA VAL A 232 -6.84 27.58 8.02
C VAL A 232 -6.83 28.90 8.78
N THR A 233 -5.79 29.11 9.59
CA THR A 233 -5.48 30.36 10.30
C THR A 233 -4.60 31.27 9.44
N GLU A 234 -4.36 32.51 9.88
CA GLU A 234 -3.47 33.46 9.17
C GLU A 234 -2.04 32.92 8.95
N GLU A 235 -1.55 32.07 9.86
CA GLU A 235 -0.24 31.41 9.77
C GLU A 235 -0.25 30.22 8.80
N SER A 236 -1.42 29.78 8.33
CA SER A 236 -1.55 28.62 7.46
C SER A 236 -0.92 28.89 6.09
N PRO A 237 -0.09 27.96 5.57
CA PRO A 237 0.45 28.05 4.22
C PRO A 237 -0.59 28.14 3.10
N ILE A 238 -1.86 27.80 3.39
CA ILE A 238 -2.99 27.88 2.45
C ILE A 238 -3.98 29.01 2.77
N TYR A 239 -3.67 29.87 3.75
CA TYR A 239 -4.47 31.05 4.06
C TYR A 239 -4.57 31.99 2.85
N GLU A 240 -5.78 32.48 2.58
CA GLU A 240 -6.12 33.39 1.47
C GLU A 240 -5.61 32.99 0.08
N ARG A 241 -5.30 31.72 -0.14
CA ARG A 241 -4.90 31.21 -1.45
C ARG A 241 -6.10 30.64 -2.19
N ASP A 242 -6.32 31.14 -3.40
CA ASP A 242 -7.27 30.56 -4.33
C ASP A 242 -6.71 29.28 -4.95
N LYS A 243 -7.59 28.53 -5.63
CA LYS A 243 -7.23 27.28 -6.27
C LYS A 243 -6.21 27.53 -7.39
N GLU A 244 -6.36 28.64 -8.09
CA GLU A 244 -5.51 29.09 -9.19
C GLU A 244 -4.07 29.32 -8.73
N ALA A 245 -3.86 29.97 -7.59
CA ALA A 245 -2.53 30.16 -7.01
C ALA A 245 -1.88 28.83 -6.63
N LEU A 246 -2.64 27.91 -6.01
CA LEU A 246 -2.13 26.58 -5.68
C LEU A 246 -1.75 25.78 -6.94
N LEU A 247 -2.51 25.91 -8.03
CA LEU A 247 -2.18 25.31 -9.31
C LEU A 247 -0.91 25.91 -9.93
N GLN A 248 -0.76 27.24 -9.91
CA GLN A 248 0.43 27.93 -10.41
C GLN A 248 1.70 27.53 -9.64
N GLN A 249 1.58 27.34 -8.32
CA GLN A 249 2.68 26.88 -7.46
C GLN A 249 2.91 25.36 -7.52
N GLN A 250 2.14 24.64 -8.36
CA GLN A 250 2.17 23.18 -8.45
C GLN A 250 2.02 22.51 -7.08
N ALA A 251 1.20 23.08 -6.21
CA ALA A 251 1.07 22.66 -4.83
C ALA A 251 0.49 21.25 -4.70
N VAL A 252 1.11 20.46 -3.83
CA VAL A 252 0.68 19.10 -3.49
C VAL A 252 0.67 18.96 -1.97
N ILE A 253 -0.45 18.51 -1.41
CA ILE A 253 -0.54 18.15 0.01
C ILE A 253 -0.24 16.66 0.15
N LEU A 254 0.81 16.34 0.89
CA LEU A 254 1.17 14.99 1.29
C LEU A 254 0.59 14.72 2.68
N LEU A 255 -0.27 13.71 2.77
CA LEU A 255 -0.84 13.19 4.00
C LEU A 255 -0.18 11.84 4.30
N THR A 256 0.51 11.72 5.42
CA THR A 256 1.18 10.49 5.88
C THR A 256 0.48 9.95 7.11
N LEU A 257 0.31 8.63 7.14
CA LEU A 257 -0.20 7.89 8.29
C LEU A 257 0.84 6.89 8.75
N THR A 258 1.16 6.95 10.04
CA THR A 258 1.88 5.91 10.76
C THR A 258 0.97 5.35 11.85
N ALA A 259 0.91 4.02 11.98
CA ALA A 259 0.14 3.38 13.04
C ALA A 259 0.78 2.04 13.41
N THR A 260 0.29 1.39 14.45
CA THR A 260 0.66 0.01 14.80
C THR A 260 -0.50 -0.93 14.50
N ASP A 261 -0.21 -2.03 13.79
CA ASP A 261 -1.16 -3.13 13.60
C ASP A 261 -1.10 -4.04 14.84
N PRO A 262 -2.18 -4.18 15.62
CA PRO A 262 -2.18 -4.98 16.84
C PRO A 262 -1.98 -6.49 16.58
N VAL A 263 -2.31 -6.98 15.37
CA VAL A 263 -2.19 -8.41 15.04
C VAL A 263 -0.73 -8.78 14.78
N SER A 264 0.01 -7.94 14.07
CA SER A 264 1.43 -8.19 13.77
C SER A 264 2.38 -7.52 14.76
N ALA A 265 1.88 -6.66 15.65
CA ALA A 265 2.67 -5.82 16.57
C ALA A 265 3.77 -5.01 15.84
N GLN A 266 3.47 -4.55 14.61
CA GLN A 266 4.42 -3.82 13.77
C GLN A 266 3.83 -2.49 13.33
N SER A 267 4.72 -1.53 13.07
CA SER A 267 4.34 -0.26 12.46
C SER A 267 3.94 -0.44 11.01
N VAL A 268 2.79 0.13 10.66
CA VAL A 268 2.26 0.28 9.30
C VAL A 268 2.42 1.72 8.86
N PHE A 269 2.71 1.90 7.57
CA PHE A 269 2.81 3.22 6.95
C PHE A 269 1.93 3.28 5.70
N SER A 270 1.25 4.40 5.51
CA SER A 270 0.50 4.70 4.30
C SER A 270 0.52 6.19 4.01
N TYR A 271 0.33 6.60 2.76
CA TYR A 271 0.29 8.01 2.40
C TYR A 271 -0.67 8.29 1.26
N ARG A 272 -1.09 9.55 1.16
CA ARG A 272 -1.92 10.07 0.07
C ARG A 272 -1.42 11.45 -0.34
N MET A 273 -1.43 11.71 -1.64
CA MET A 273 -1.17 13.05 -2.18
C MET A 273 -2.48 13.63 -2.69
N TYR A 274 -2.73 14.90 -2.38
CA TYR A 274 -3.83 15.70 -2.89
C TYR A 274 -3.27 16.87 -3.68
N LYS A 275 -3.60 16.94 -4.96
CA LYS A 275 -3.28 18.10 -5.81
C LYS A 275 -4.25 19.23 -5.53
N ALA A 276 -3.94 20.43 -6.01
CA ALA A 276 -4.88 21.55 -5.98
C ALA A 276 -6.26 21.20 -6.59
N ASP A 277 -6.30 20.32 -7.61
CA ASP A 277 -7.56 19.82 -8.19
C ASP A 277 -8.34 18.84 -7.31
N ASP A 278 -7.67 18.16 -6.39
CA ASP A 278 -8.31 17.26 -5.42
C ASP A 278 -8.87 18.02 -4.21
N LEU A 279 -8.64 19.34 -4.12
CA LEU A 279 -9.20 20.22 -3.09
C LEU A 279 -10.58 20.70 -3.55
N LEU A 280 -11.61 20.27 -2.83
CA LEU A 280 -12.99 20.57 -3.16
C LEU A 280 -13.53 21.71 -2.27
N PRO A 281 -13.67 22.95 -2.80
CA PRO A 281 -14.18 24.10 -2.05
C PRO A 281 -15.67 23.95 -1.70
N LYS A 282 -16.09 24.62 -0.63
CA LYS A 282 -17.48 24.71 -0.16
C LYS A 282 -18.17 23.35 -0.10
N SER A 283 -17.45 22.36 0.40
CA SER A 283 -17.92 20.98 0.44
C SER A 283 -17.57 20.35 1.77
N ARG A 284 -18.38 19.38 2.20
CA ARG A 284 -18.11 18.52 3.35
C ARG A 284 -18.37 17.06 2.99
N PHE A 285 -17.80 16.15 3.76
CA PHE A 285 -18.05 14.74 3.54
C PHE A 285 -19.44 14.30 4.05
N VAL A 286 -20.05 13.35 3.33
CA VAL A 286 -21.30 12.70 3.75
C VAL A 286 -21.06 11.81 4.98
N SER A 287 -22.01 11.77 5.92
CA SER A 287 -21.94 10.85 7.07
C SER A 287 -21.93 9.40 6.61
N LEU A 288 -21.02 8.60 7.17
CA LEU A 288 -20.95 7.16 6.89
C LEU A 288 -21.97 6.36 7.69
N LEU A 289 -22.52 6.93 8.77
CA LEU A 289 -23.50 6.27 9.60
C LEU A 289 -24.86 6.32 8.91
N GLN A 290 -25.35 5.14 8.52
CA GLN A 290 -26.65 4.94 7.92
C GLN A 290 -27.43 3.91 8.74
N PRO A 291 -28.75 4.09 8.94
CA PRO A 291 -29.57 3.05 9.55
C PRO A 291 -29.73 1.88 8.57
N ASN A 292 -29.48 0.65 9.04
CA ASN A 292 -29.86 -0.56 8.33
C ASN A 292 -31.39 -0.79 8.44
N ASN A 293 -31.93 -1.77 7.71
CA ASN A 293 -33.32 -2.22 7.74
C ASN A 293 -33.84 -2.52 9.15
N ASP A 294 -32.97 -2.94 10.07
CA ASP A 294 -33.29 -3.23 11.47
C ASP A 294 -33.20 -1.99 12.39
N GLY A 295 -32.94 -0.79 11.84
CA GLY A 295 -32.78 0.47 12.58
C GLY A 295 -31.44 0.64 13.29
N VAL A 296 -30.52 -0.33 13.18
CA VAL A 296 -29.16 -0.24 13.74
C VAL A 296 -28.29 0.61 12.83
N LEU A 297 -27.52 1.55 13.41
CA LEU A 297 -26.56 2.35 12.66
C LEU A 297 -25.38 1.48 12.20
N GLU A 298 -25.16 1.42 10.90
CA GLU A 298 -24.02 0.78 10.27
C GLU A 298 -23.15 1.81 9.53
N VAL A 299 -21.88 1.45 9.33
CA VAL A 299 -20.94 2.28 8.57
C VAL A 299 -20.95 1.83 7.11
N ASP A 300 -21.54 2.64 6.23
CA ASP A 300 -21.54 2.38 4.80
C ASP A 300 -20.30 3.01 4.13
N PHE A 301 -19.33 2.16 3.77
CA PHE A 301 -18.12 2.56 3.06
C PHE A 301 -18.36 2.95 1.59
N SER A 302 -19.54 2.66 1.02
CA SER A 302 -19.90 3.15 -0.32
C SER A 302 -19.90 4.69 -0.38
N LEU A 303 -20.25 5.33 0.74
CA LEU A 303 -20.29 6.78 0.93
C LEU A 303 -18.93 7.37 1.35
N PHE A 304 -17.88 6.55 1.46
CA PHE A 304 -16.59 6.97 2.01
C PHE A 304 -15.99 8.16 1.28
N HIS A 305 -16.08 8.17 -0.06
CA HIS A 305 -15.57 9.24 -0.89
C HIS A 305 -16.61 10.34 -1.21
N SER A 306 -17.87 10.16 -0.80
CA SER A 306 -18.97 11.05 -1.17
C SER A 306 -18.91 12.37 -0.40
N THR A 307 -19.18 13.45 -1.13
CA THR A 307 -19.22 14.82 -0.61
C THR A 307 -20.53 15.49 -0.97
N ILE A 308 -20.90 16.48 -0.17
CA ILE A 308 -22.06 17.34 -0.38
C ILE A 308 -21.67 18.80 -0.21
N PRO A 309 -22.40 19.75 -0.83
CA PRO A 309 -22.16 21.17 -0.63
C PRO A 309 -22.22 21.56 0.85
N ASP A 310 -21.34 22.48 1.23
CA ASP A 310 -21.34 23.03 2.57
C ASP A 310 -22.57 23.94 2.75
N GLY A 311 -23.36 23.71 3.80
CA GLY A 311 -24.65 24.38 4.03
C GLY A 311 -25.92 23.61 3.64
N THR A 312 -25.83 22.46 2.94
CA THR A 312 -26.99 21.54 2.86
C THR A 312 -27.19 20.83 4.19
N SER A 313 -28.38 20.90 4.78
CA SER A 313 -28.76 20.15 5.98
C SER A 313 -28.81 18.65 5.66
N ASP A 314 -28.29 17.81 6.56
CA ASP A 314 -28.42 16.34 6.52
C ASP A 314 -29.88 15.95 6.78
N THR A 315 -30.78 16.30 5.85
CA THR A 315 -32.24 16.20 6.00
C THR A 315 -32.78 14.78 6.01
N ASN A 316 -31.91 13.77 5.96
CA ASN A 316 -32.30 12.36 6.09
C ASN A 316 -32.00 11.73 7.45
N ASN A 317 -31.41 12.45 8.43
CA ASN A 317 -30.86 11.81 9.64
C ASN A 317 -31.25 12.40 11.00
N ALA A 318 -32.31 13.21 11.09
CA ALA A 318 -32.94 13.48 12.38
C ALA A 318 -34.16 12.55 12.54
N PRO A 319 -34.23 11.68 13.57
CA PRO A 319 -35.53 11.21 14.04
C PRO A 319 -36.34 12.46 14.36
N SER A 320 -37.54 12.57 13.81
CA SER A 320 -38.49 13.63 14.17
C SER A 320 -38.53 13.74 15.70
N PRO A 321 -38.51 14.96 16.29
CA PRO A 321 -38.79 15.10 17.71
C PRO A 321 -40.16 14.46 17.93
N GLN A 322 -40.20 13.33 18.65
CA GLN A 322 -41.47 12.75 19.06
C GLN A 322 -42.18 13.83 19.88
N GLU A 323 -43.38 14.21 19.44
CA GLU A 323 -44.26 15.09 20.20
C GLU A 323 -44.39 14.53 21.63
N PRO A 324 -44.40 15.38 22.66
CA PRO A 324 -44.57 14.92 24.02
C PRO A 324 -45.91 14.20 24.11
N VAL A 325 -45.86 12.90 24.41
CA VAL A 325 -47.02 12.06 24.65
C VAL A 325 -47.83 12.71 25.77
N GLU A 326 -48.98 13.29 25.41
CA GLU A 326 -49.99 13.73 26.37
C GLU A 326 -50.33 12.54 27.28
N ALA A 327 -50.17 12.75 28.58
CA ALA A 327 -50.55 11.80 29.61
C ALA A 327 -52.05 11.51 29.51
N GLN A 328 -52.40 10.38 28.88
CA GLN A 328 -53.74 9.82 28.97
C GLN A 328 -53.95 9.31 30.40
N GLN A 329 -54.82 10.02 31.12
CA GLN A 329 -55.40 9.60 32.40
C GLN A 329 -56.05 8.22 32.24
N GLN A 330 -55.55 7.23 32.98
CA GLN A 330 -56.28 5.98 33.24
C GLN A 330 -57.27 6.23 34.39
N PRO A 331 -58.52 5.75 34.31
CA PRO A 331 -59.39 5.67 35.47
C PRO A 331 -58.97 4.49 36.36
N GLU A 332 -59.08 4.71 37.67
CA GLU A 332 -58.92 3.72 38.74
C GLU A 332 -59.77 2.47 38.49
N ASP A 333 -59.16 1.29 38.60
CA ASP A 333 -59.85 0.09 39.06
C ASP A 333 -58.85 -0.80 39.83
N ALA A 334 -59.09 -0.93 41.12
CA ALA A 334 -58.28 -1.71 42.06
C ALA A 334 -58.74 -3.18 42.10
N PRO A 335 -57.83 -4.13 42.38
CA PRO A 335 -58.20 -5.34 43.09
C PRO A 335 -57.46 -5.48 44.44
N THR A 336 -58.26 -5.75 45.46
CA THR A 336 -57.96 -6.13 46.85
C THR A 336 -56.96 -7.30 46.95
N PRO A 337 -56.09 -7.37 47.97
CA PRO A 337 -55.12 -8.46 48.10
C PRO A 337 -55.74 -9.72 48.74
N PRO A 338 -55.29 -10.94 48.41
CA PRO A 338 -55.62 -12.12 49.17
C PRO A 338 -54.67 -12.28 50.37
N SER A 339 -55.28 -12.55 51.51
CA SER A 339 -54.70 -12.90 52.81
C SER A 339 -53.85 -14.18 52.78
N GLU A 340 -52.69 -14.13 53.45
CA GLU A 340 -51.88 -15.29 53.83
C GLU A 340 -52.68 -16.33 54.64
N PRO A 341 -52.32 -17.62 54.55
CA PRO A 341 -52.50 -18.55 55.65
C PRO A 341 -51.15 -18.91 56.30
N GLN A 342 -51.19 -18.89 57.63
CA GLN A 342 -50.17 -19.38 58.54
C GLN A 342 -49.96 -20.90 58.39
N GLY A 343 -48.72 -21.34 58.51
CA GLY A 343 -48.29 -22.73 58.62
C GLY A 343 -46.82 -22.83 58.97
#